data_AF-A0A1R3T0V6-F1
#
_entry.id   AF-A0A1R3T0V6-F1
#
_cell.length_a   1.000
_cell.length_b   1.000
_cell.length_c   1.000
_cell.angle_alpha   90.00
_cell.angle_beta   90.00
_cell.angle_gamma   90.00
#
_symmetry.space_group_name_H-M   'P 1'
#
loop_
_entity.id
_entity.type
_entity.pdbx_description
1 polymer ?
#
loop_
_entity_poly.entity_id
_entity_poly.type
_entity_poly.pdbx_seq_one_letter_code
_entity_poly.pdbx_strand_id
1 'polypeptide(L)'
;MKLTGLITIIIKLITSVMFVHTCMLISCHEVNDTKLEKVLRLAGKNKTELEKALEHFKNDPQKLKAAEFLIVNMPGSFAQSEEIIDICAPFYYDYDSLAREYGYKMNHWCPKKFSQT
;
A
#
# COMPACT_ATOMS: atom_id res chain seq x y z
N MET A 1 -9.30 -58.31 -14.34
CA MET A 1 -9.66 -56.87 -14.21
C MET A 1 -9.74 -56.28 -15.62
N LYS A 2 -10.86 -55.67 -16.03
CA LYS A 2 -11.06 -55.23 -17.42
C LYS A 2 -10.27 -53.94 -17.69
N LEU A 3 -9.56 -53.87 -18.82
CA LEU A 3 -8.79 -52.71 -19.29
C LEU A 3 -9.64 -51.41 -19.26
N THR A 4 -10.93 -51.53 -19.53
CA THR A 4 -11.92 -50.45 -19.42
C THR A 4 -12.04 -49.86 -18.02
N GLY A 5 -11.93 -50.68 -16.96
CA GLY A 5 -11.96 -50.22 -15.58
C GLY A 5 -10.71 -49.42 -15.22
N LEU A 6 -9.54 -49.84 -15.70
CA LEU A 6 -8.27 -49.15 -15.47
C LEU A 6 -8.26 -47.75 -16.11
N ILE A 7 -8.70 -47.66 -17.37
CA ILE A 7 -8.83 -46.39 -18.10
C ILE A 7 -9.76 -45.43 -17.36
N THR A 8 -10.91 -45.92 -16.87
CA THR A 8 -11.89 -45.09 -16.14
C THR A 8 -11.32 -44.52 -14.84
N ILE A 9 -10.50 -45.30 -14.12
CA ILE A 9 -9.82 -44.86 -12.89
C ILE A 9 -8.80 -43.75 -13.20
N ILE A 10 -8.00 -43.93 -14.26
CA ILE A 10 -7.00 -42.94 -14.69
C ILE A 10 -7.67 -41.61 -15.06
N ILE A 11 -8.77 -41.64 -15.83
CA ILE A 11 -9.50 -40.43 -16.21
C ILE A 11 -10.01 -39.67 -14.98
N LYS A 12 -10.54 -40.39 -13.97
CA LYS A 12 -11.00 -39.78 -12.70
C LYS A 12 -9.88 -39.16 -11.88
N LEU A 13 -8.69 -39.77 -11.88
CA LEU A 13 -7.52 -39.22 -11.19
C LEU A 13 -7.02 -37.95 -11.88
N ILE A 14 -6.95 -37.94 -13.22
CA ILE A 14 -6.55 -36.77 -13.99
C ILE A 14 -7.51 -35.61 -13.74
N THR A 15 -8.82 -35.83 -13.81
CA THR A 15 -9.80 -34.75 -13.56
C THR A 15 -9.72 -34.23 -12.12
N SER A 16 -9.49 -35.11 -11.13
CA SER A 16 -9.29 -34.71 -9.74
C SER A 16 -8.04 -33.84 -9.55
N VAL A 17 -6.91 -34.21 -10.17
CA VAL A 17 -5.67 -33.43 -10.10
C VAL A 17 -5.84 -32.08 -10.77
N MET A 18 -6.47 -32.04 -11.95
CA MET A 18 -6.75 -30.80 -12.66
C MET A 18 -7.61 -29.84 -11.84
N PHE A 19 -8.63 -30.36 -11.14
CA PHE A 19 -9.51 -29.58 -10.26
C PHE A 19 -8.75 -28.99 -9.06
N VAL A 20 -7.87 -29.77 -8.41
CA VAL A 20 -7.03 -29.27 -7.31
C VAL A 20 -6.10 -28.15 -7.80
N HIS A 21 -5.56 -28.28 -9.02
CA HIS A 21 -4.68 -27.27 -9.61
C HIS A 21 -5.41 -25.94 -9.87
N THR A 22 -6.65 -25.98 -10.38
CA THR A 22 -7.46 -24.77 -10.56
C THR A 22 -7.84 -24.13 -9.22
N CYS A 23 -8.12 -24.90 -8.17
CA CYS A 23 -8.42 -24.35 -6.84
C CYS A 23 -7.24 -23.57 -6.24
N MET A 24 -6.01 -24.03 -6.45
CA MET A 24 -4.80 -23.34 -5.98
C MET A 24 -4.57 -21.98 -6.66
N LEU A 25 -5.08 -21.78 -7.87
CA LEU A 25 -4.93 -20.50 -8.60
C LEU A 25 -5.88 -19.40 -8.07
N ILE A 26 -6.98 -19.76 -7.42
CA ILE A 26 -8.00 -18.82 -6.94
C ILE A 26 -7.56 -18.17 -5.61
N SER A 27 -6.70 -18.82 -4.81
CA SER A 27 -6.25 -18.28 -3.52
C SER A 27 -5.24 -17.13 -3.63
N CYS A 28 -4.73 -16.85 -4.83
CA CYS A 28 -3.75 -15.79 -5.06
C CYS A 28 -4.37 -14.44 -5.48
N HIS A 29 -5.70 -14.32 -5.46
CA HIS A 29 -6.36 -13.06 -5.82
C HIS A 29 -6.33 -12.06 -4.64
N GLU A 30 -5.29 -11.25 -4.59
CA GLU A 30 -5.09 -10.19 -3.60
C GLU A 30 -6.13 -9.07 -3.80
N VAL A 31 -6.97 -8.80 -2.79
CA VAL A 31 -8.00 -7.74 -2.81
C VAL A 31 -7.36 -6.38 -2.55
N ASN A 32 -6.49 -5.91 -3.46
CA ASN A 32 -5.83 -4.61 -3.34
C ASN A 32 -6.71 -3.44 -3.77
N ASP A 33 -7.67 -3.68 -4.67
CA ASP A 33 -8.54 -2.65 -5.25
C ASP A 33 -9.27 -1.82 -4.19
N THR A 34 -9.77 -2.48 -3.13
CA THR A 34 -10.50 -1.81 -2.04
C THR A 34 -9.64 -0.86 -1.21
N LYS A 35 -8.35 -1.16 -1.04
CA LYS A 35 -7.41 -0.30 -0.31
C LYS A 35 -6.97 0.86 -1.18
N LEU A 36 -6.68 0.60 -2.45
CA LEU A 36 -6.24 1.62 -3.40
C LEU A 36 -7.32 2.69 -3.59
N GLU A 37 -8.57 2.28 -3.80
CA GLU A 37 -9.70 3.20 -3.92
C GLU A 37 -9.84 4.10 -2.67
N LYS A 38 -9.69 3.50 -1.48
CA LYS A 38 -9.74 4.24 -0.22
C LYS A 38 -8.64 5.29 -0.14
N VAL A 39 -7.40 4.95 -0.51
CA VAL A 39 -6.29 5.93 -0.50
C VAL A 39 -6.51 7.03 -1.54
N LEU A 40 -6.92 6.67 -2.76
CA LEU A 40 -7.21 7.66 -3.80
C LEU A 40 -8.32 8.63 -3.37
N ARG A 41 -9.34 8.15 -2.63
CA ARG A 41 -10.37 9.02 -2.05
C ARG A 41 -9.81 9.96 -0.98
N LEU A 42 -8.87 9.50 -0.16
CA LEU A 42 -8.21 10.31 0.87
C LEU A 42 -7.19 11.30 0.30
N ALA A 43 -6.65 11.03 -0.88
CA ALA A 43 -5.60 11.85 -1.51
C ALA A 43 -6.07 13.26 -1.92
N GLY A 44 -7.38 13.55 -1.92
CA GLY A 44 -7.93 14.87 -2.20
C GLY A 44 -7.42 15.41 -3.55
N LYS A 45 -6.79 16.60 -3.53
CA LYS A 45 -6.21 17.23 -4.73
C LYS A 45 -5.09 16.40 -5.38
N ASN A 46 -4.38 15.58 -4.60
CA ASN A 46 -3.27 14.76 -5.08
C ASN A 46 -3.74 13.50 -5.84
N LYS A 47 -5.04 13.15 -5.76
CA LYS A 47 -5.61 11.96 -6.41
C LYS A 47 -5.24 11.86 -7.89
N THR A 48 -5.36 12.96 -8.63
CA THR A 48 -5.09 13.01 -10.08
C THR A 48 -3.65 12.62 -10.42
N GLU A 49 -2.68 13.03 -9.59
CA GLU A 49 -1.27 12.70 -9.82
C GLU A 49 -0.99 11.21 -9.51
N LEU A 50 -1.64 10.65 -8.49
CA LEU A 50 -1.55 9.23 -8.18
C LEU A 50 -2.16 8.37 -9.31
N GLU A 51 -3.29 8.79 -9.88
CA GLU A 51 -3.90 8.12 -11.04
C GLU A 51 -3.01 8.19 -12.28
N LYS A 52 -2.35 9.32 -12.54
CA LYS A 52 -1.34 9.43 -13.61
C LYS A 52 -0.17 8.48 -13.40
N ALA A 53 0.29 8.31 -12.17
CA ALA A 53 1.37 7.38 -11.85
C ALA A 53 0.98 5.92 -12.14
N LEU A 54 -0.24 5.52 -11.78
CA LEU A 54 -0.79 4.20 -12.11
C LEU A 54 -0.92 4.00 -13.63
N GLU A 55 -1.46 5.00 -14.33
CA GLU A 55 -1.64 4.98 -15.79
C GLU A 55 -0.30 4.87 -16.52
N HIS A 56 0.76 5.54 -16.04
CA HIS A 56 2.10 5.44 -16.61
C HIS A 56 2.65 4.01 -16.58
N PHE A 57 2.38 3.27 -15.51
CA PHE A 57 2.89 1.91 -15.33
C PHE A 57 1.96 0.80 -15.82
N LYS A 58 0.79 1.13 -16.40
CA LYS A 58 -0.22 0.13 -16.80
C LYS A 58 0.29 -1.00 -17.71
N ASN A 59 1.33 -0.73 -18.50
CA ASN A 59 1.92 -1.68 -19.45
C ASN A 59 3.09 -2.48 -18.86
N ASP A 60 3.49 -2.21 -17.62
CA ASP A 60 4.55 -2.91 -16.89
C ASP A 60 3.97 -3.47 -15.57
N PRO A 61 3.54 -4.74 -15.56
CA PRO A 61 2.84 -5.32 -14.41
C PRO A 61 3.64 -5.27 -13.09
N GLN A 62 4.98 -5.36 -13.18
CA GLN A 62 5.83 -5.31 -11.99
C GLN A 62 5.87 -3.90 -11.40
N LYS A 63 6.00 -2.88 -12.27
CA LYS A 63 6.00 -1.49 -11.82
C LYS A 63 4.62 -1.02 -11.38
N LEU A 64 3.56 -1.48 -12.04
CA LEU A 64 2.19 -1.19 -11.61
C LEU A 64 1.96 -1.71 -10.19
N LYS A 65 2.31 -2.98 -9.92
CA LYS A 65 2.18 -3.56 -8.59
C LYS A 65 3.03 -2.83 -7.54
N ALA A 66 4.23 -2.38 -7.90
CA ALA A 66 5.07 -1.57 -7.02
C ALA A 66 4.43 -0.19 -6.72
N ALA A 67 3.86 0.48 -7.73
CA ALA A 67 3.18 1.76 -7.57
C ALA A 67 1.94 1.63 -6.68
N GLU A 68 1.10 0.61 -6.91
CA GLU A 68 -0.06 0.31 -6.07
C GLU A 68 0.35 0.06 -4.61
N PHE A 69 1.40 -0.73 -4.39
CA PHE A 69 1.93 -1.00 -3.06
C PHE A 69 2.37 0.28 -2.35
N LEU A 70 3.13 1.15 -3.02
CA LEU A 70 3.56 2.43 -2.45
C LEU A 70 2.37 3.32 -2.12
N ILE A 71 1.40 3.46 -3.05
CA ILE A 71 0.22 4.29 -2.88
C ILE A 71 -0.62 3.80 -1.70
N VAL A 72 -0.92 2.51 -1.62
CA VAL A 72 -1.73 1.93 -0.53
C VAL A 72 -1.11 2.16 0.85
N ASN A 73 0.23 2.32 0.92
CA ASN A 73 0.97 2.60 2.15
C ASN A 73 1.28 4.09 2.39
N MET A 74 0.77 5.01 1.55
CA MET A 74 0.94 6.45 1.75
C MET A 74 0.19 7.06 2.95
N PRO A 75 -1.00 6.58 3.39
CA PRO A 75 -1.71 7.22 4.50
C PRO A 75 -0.84 7.37 5.76
N GLY A 76 -0.82 8.60 6.32
CA GLY A 76 0.04 8.94 7.46
C GLY A 76 1.45 9.40 7.08
N SER A 77 1.82 9.31 5.80
CA SER A 77 3.05 9.90 5.25
C SER A 77 2.71 11.26 4.62
N PHE A 78 3.17 12.33 5.23
CA PHE A 78 2.96 13.70 4.74
C PHE A 78 4.27 14.24 4.19
N ALA A 79 4.23 14.80 2.99
CA ALA A 79 5.32 15.66 2.52
C ALA A 79 5.40 16.90 3.43
N GLN A 80 6.61 17.44 3.64
CA GLN A 80 6.77 18.76 4.24
C GLN A 80 6.19 19.81 3.29
N SER A 81 4.90 20.11 3.43
CA SER A 81 4.28 21.27 2.82
C SER A 81 4.11 22.37 3.86
N GLU A 82 4.25 23.63 3.45
CA GLU A 82 4.07 24.78 4.36
C GLU A 82 2.67 24.78 4.99
N GLU A 83 1.64 24.38 4.22
CA GLU A 83 0.27 24.25 4.72
C GLU A 83 0.16 23.25 5.87
N ILE A 84 0.75 22.05 5.74
CA ILE A 84 0.73 21.04 6.80
C ILE A 84 1.59 21.47 7.98
N ILE A 85 2.73 22.11 7.72
CA ILE A 85 3.61 22.69 8.75
C ILE A 85 2.84 23.73 9.59
N ASP A 86 2.07 24.61 8.95
CA ASP A 86 1.31 25.64 9.64
C ASP A 86 0.12 25.04 10.42
N ILE A 87 -0.57 24.03 9.88
CA ILE A 87 -1.63 23.29 10.61
C ILE A 87 -1.05 22.59 11.85
N CYS A 88 0.13 21.98 11.72
CA CYS A 88 0.76 21.23 12.80
C CYS A 88 1.58 22.12 13.74
N ALA A 89 1.75 23.41 13.45
CA ALA A 89 2.58 24.32 14.24
C ALA A 89 2.21 24.34 15.74
N PRO A 90 0.92 24.40 16.15
CA PRO A 90 0.56 24.37 17.57
C PRO A 90 1.06 23.11 18.28
N PHE A 91 0.87 21.95 17.64
CA PHE A 91 1.37 20.68 18.15
C PHE A 91 2.90 20.67 18.28
N TYR A 92 3.62 21.19 17.28
CA TYR A 92 5.09 21.26 17.33
C TYR A 92 5.60 22.19 18.42
N TYR A 93 4.90 23.29 18.72
CA TYR A 93 5.25 24.16 19.84
C TYR A 93 5.06 23.48 21.20
N ASP A 94 3.94 22.78 21.40
CA ASP A 94 3.69 22.02 22.62
C ASP A 94 4.74 20.92 22.82
N TYR A 95 5.07 20.22 21.73
CA TYR A 95 6.07 19.16 21.73
C TYR A 95 7.49 19.70 22.03
N ASP A 96 7.88 20.85 21.46
CA ASP A 96 9.15 21.52 21.76
C ASP A 96 9.22 22.02 23.21
N SER A 97 8.12 22.55 23.75
CA SER A 97 8.04 22.97 25.15
C SER A 97 8.32 21.80 26.10
N LEU A 98 7.66 20.66 25.86
CA LEU A 98 7.91 19.42 26.61
C LEU A 98 9.33 18.91 26.40
N ALA A 99 9.86 18.97 25.18
CA ALA A 99 11.25 18.57 24.91
C ALA A 99 12.24 19.29 25.81
N ARG A 100 12.05 20.61 25.97
CA ARG A 100 12.91 21.46 26.80
C ARG A 100 12.75 21.17 28.28
N GLU A 101 11.51 20.99 28.75
CA GLU A 101 11.24 20.66 30.15
C GLU A 101 11.91 19.35 30.57
N TYR A 102 11.86 18.33 29.73
CA TYR A 102 12.39 17.00 30.02
C TYR A 102 13.82 16.76 29.50
N GLY A 103 14.47 17.77 28.92
CA GLY A 103 15.83 17.67 28.40
C GLY A 103 15.99 16.71 27.22
N TYR A 104 14.93 16.49 26.44
CA TYR A 104 14.95 15.59 25.29
C TYR A 104 15.52 16.30 24.06
N LYS A 105 16.50 15.68 23.39
CA LYS A 105 17.09 16.21 22.15
C LYS A 105 16.24 15.82 20.95
N MET A 106 15.62 16.81 20.32
CA MET A 106 14.85 16.59 19.10
C MET A 106 15.73 16.14 17.91
N ASN A 107 15.15 15.29 17.06
CA ASN A 107 15.81 14.80 15.87
C ASN A 107 15.87 15.91 14.78
N HIS A 108 16.77 15.76 13.81
CA HIS A 108 16.98 16.77 12.77
C HIS A 108 15.82 16.91 11.77
N TRP A 109 14.80 16.05 11.86
CA TRP A 109 13.62 16.07 10.99
C TRP A 109 12.58 17.08 11.45
N CYS A 110 12.69 17.61 12.67
CA CYS A 110 11.90 18.76 13.10
C CYS A 110 12.15 19.94 12.14
N PRO A 111 11.10 20.50 11.52
CA PRO A 111 11.26 21.63 10.61
C PRO A 111 12.02 22.76 11.31
N LYS A 112 13.08 23.26 10.67
CA LYS A 112 13.96 24.29 11.28
C LYS A 112 13.21 25.55 11.72
N LYS A 113 12.03 25.80 11.14
CA LYS A 113 11.08 26.86 11.50
C LYS A 113 10.67 26.83 12.98
N PHE A 114 10.76 25.67 13.65
CA PHE A 114 10.41 25.49 15.06
C PHE A 114 11.63 25.37 16.00
N SER A 115 12.86 25.38 15.45
CA SER A 115 14.08 25.11 16.21
C SER A 115 14.81 26.35 16.74
N GLN A 116 14.18 27.52 16.73
CA GLN A 116 14.83 28.77 17.16
C GLN A 116 13.91 29.66 17.98
N THR A 117 14.08 29.57 19.30
CA THR A 117 14.10 30.71 20.26
C THR A 117 15.16 30.41 21.30
#